data_AF-A0A533SN89-F1
#
_entry.id   AF-A0A533SN89-F1
#
_cell.length_a   1.000
_cell.length_b   1.000
_cell.length_c   1.000
_cell.angle_alpha   90.00
_cell.angle_beta   90.00
_cell.angle_gamma   90.00
#
_symmetry.space_group_name_H-M   'P 1'
#
loop_
_entity.id
_entity.type
_entity.pdbx_description
1 polymer ?
#
loop_
_entity_poly.entity_id
_entity_poly.type
_entity_poly.pdbx_seq_one_letter_code
_entity_poly.pdbx_strand_id
1 'polypeptide(L)'
;MAGKVFPGGEAMKARRFSLWARLLLVALLVGALAALAFYFAGLPANLSQHETLILGQNRWAPGSEALMHVLVRDSHDGSPLAGALVEAQLQPAGGQSFSGRTDENGAIVVRLAVPADAAAEQTLVVHTSSSLGSDTVEQAVKVERDYRLLLSSDKPIYQPGQVIHLRALALSAYDLAPAAGQEVEIIIADGKGNKVFRQKVNANEYGVAWTDFQLASEVNTGDYKISAVLANTTSEKTVSVEHYVLPKFEVTLDTERDYYAPGALVRGTLEARYFFGKPVASSAVRIEGATFDVQRNLELTLDGQTDADGRYSFEFNLPSYIAGSDLENGLGTFYLQAVVTDQTAHSEISNLSLPVAARALVIEAMPESGVLKTGVENLFYVMTSYPDGSPVQSNLVLWLNL
;
A
#
# COMPACT_ATOMS: atom_id res chain seq x y z
N MET A 1 105.50 27.49 38.36
CA MET A 1 104.82 26.20 38.09
C MET A 1 104.58 26.10 36.59
N ALA A 2 104.98 24.97 36.00
CA ALA A 2 105.22 24.82 34.57
C ALA A 2 104.08 24.07 33.85
N GLY A 3 103.71 24.57 32.67
CA GLY A 3 103.44 23.82 31.43
C GLY A 3 102.16 22.98 31.28
N LYS A 4 101.24 23.41 30.38
CA LYS A 4 100.95 22.76 29.08
C LYS A 4 99.80 23.44 28.29
N VAL A 5 100.17 23.93 27.09
CA VAL A 5 99.52 23.85 25.75
C VAL A 5 98.02 24.18 25.55
N PHE A 6 97.76 25.27 24.79
CA PHE A 6 96.57 25.60 23.96
C PHE A 6 96.68 24.92 22.57
N PRO A 7 95.61 24.65 21.76
CA PRO A 7 94.77 25.69 21.12
C PRO A 7 93.28 25.27 20.91
N GLY A 8 92.34 26.18 20.68
CA GLY A 8 92.05 26.71 19.36
C GLY A 8 90.53 26.76 19.14
N GLY A 9 89.94 27.95 19.25
CA GLY A 9 88.57 28.19 18.81
C GLY A 9 88.56 28.51 17.32
N GLU A 10 88.11 27.57 16.49
CA GLU A 10 87.79 27.85 15.08
C GLU A 10 86.42 28.53 14.98
N ALA A 11 86.42 29.77 14.50
CA ALA A 11 85.23 30.46 14.06
C ALA A 11 84.64 29.76 12.81
N MET A 12 83.36 29.39 12.91
CA MET A 12 82.58 28.72 11.88
C MET A 12 82.50 29.61 10.61
N LYS A 13 83.32 29.32 9.59
CA LYS A 13 83.25 29.97 8.27
C LYS A 13 81.93 29.60 7.60
N ALA A 14 81.04 30.59 7.44
CA ALA A 14 79.88 30.48 6.56
C ALA A 14 80.35 30.12 5.13
N ARG A 15 80.06 28.88 4.71
CA ARG A 15 80.31 28.39 3.35
C ARG A 15 79.54 29.29 2.37
N ARG A 16 80.24 30.18 1.67
CA ARG A 16 79.73 30.90 0.50
C ARG A 16 79.33 29.86 -0.55
N PHE A 17 78.04 29.53 -0.61
CA PHE A 17 77.46 28.75 -1.69
C PHE A 17 77.78 29.48 -3.00
N SER A 18 78.50 28.83 -3.92
CA SER A 18 78.91 29.45 -5.17
C SER A 18 77.68 29.91 -5.96
N LEU A 19 77.77 31.06 -6.61
CA LEU A 19 76.69 31.63 -7.41
C LEU A 19 76.11 30.59 -8.41
N TRP A 20 76.99 29.75 -8.94
CA TRP A 20 76.70 28.61 -9.82
C TRP A 20 75.80 27.55 -9.17
N ALA A 21 76.03 27.19 -7.91
CA ALA A 21 75.20 26.22 -7.21
C ALA A 21 73.77 26.76 -6.96
N ARG A 22 73.61 28.08 -6.74
CA ARG A 22 72.30 28.72 -6.63
C ARG A 22 71.57 28.77 -7.97
N LEU A 23 72.28 29.09 -9.05
CA LEU A 23 71.71 29.09 -10.41
C LEU A 23 71.25 27.69 -10.84
N LEU A 24 72.02 26.66 -10.50
CA LEU A 24 71.67 25.26 -10.81
C LEU A 24 70.44 24.79 -10.02
N LEU A 25 70.34 25.20 -8.74
CA LEU A 25 69.17 24.91 -7.92
C LEU A 25 67.91 25.64 -8.42
N VAL A 26 68.03 26.90 -8.84
CA VAL A 26 66.93 27.65 -9.49
C VAL A 26 66.53 27.00 -10.81
N ALA A 27 67.48 26.58 -11.65
CA ALA A 27 67.18 25.91 -12.91
C ALA A 27 66.47 24.57 -12.69
N LEU A 28 66.88 23.78 -11.70
CA LEU A 28 66.19 22.55 -11.28
C LEU A 28 64.77 22.82 -10.79
N LEU A 29 64.59 23.88 -10.00
CA LEU A 29 63.29 24.24 -9.43
C LEU A 29 62.32 24.77 -10.50
N VAL A 30 62.84 25.55 -11.46
CA VAL A 30 62.08 26.01 -12.65
C VAL A 30 61.76 24.84 -13.57
N GLY A 31 62.72 23.92 -13.81
CA GLY A 31 62.48 22.71 -14.58
C GLY A 31 61.44 21.79 -13.94
N ALA A 32 61.49 21.62 -12.62
CA ALA A 32 60.49 20.88 -11.86
C ALA A 32 59.11 21.54 -11.91
N LEU A 33 59.03 22.87 -11.75
CA LEU A 33 57.78 23.62 -11.89
C LEU A 33 57.22 23.55 -13.32
N ALA A 34 58.07 23.62 -14.34
CA ALA A 34 57.65 23.48 -15.74
C ALA A 34 57.16 22.06 -16.05
N ALA A 35 57.83 21.02 -15.53
CA ALA A 35 57.38 19.64 -15.65
C ALA A 35 56.05 19.42 -14.92
N LEU A 36 55.88 20.00 -13.73
CA LEU A 36 54.63 19.98 -12.97
C LEU A 36 53.52 20.70 -13.73
N ALA A 37 53.79 21.90 -14.27
CA ALA A 37 52.83 22.66 -15.06
C ALA A 37 52.44 21.93 -16.35
N PHE A 38 53.38 21.27 -17.04
CA PHE A 38 53.09 20.45 -18.21
C PHE A 38 52.25 19.21 -17.86
N TYR A 39 52.56 18.56 -16.73
CA TYR A 39 51.76 17.46 -16.19
C TYR A 39 50.33 17.92 -15.87
N PHE A 40 50.16 19.00 -15.12
CA PHE A 40 48.84 19.56 -14.76
C PHE A 40 48.07 20.09 -15.98
N ALA A 41 48.74 20.69 -16.96
CA ALA A 41 48.12 21.13 -18.21
C ALA A 41 47.69 19.95 -19.10
N GLY A 42 48.34 18.79 -18.98
CA GLY A 42 47.97 17.55 -19.66
C GLY A 42 46.92 16.72 -18.93
N LEU A 43 46.59 17.00 -17.66
CA LEU A 43 45.58 16.25 -16.91
C LEU A 43 44.20 16.23 -17.58
N PRO A 44 43.65 17.34 -18.13
CA PRO A 44 42.33 17.32 -18.77
C PRO A 44 42.24 16.37 -19.98
N ALA A 45 43.36 16.13 -20.67
CA ALA A 45 43.43 15.22 -21.81
C ALA A 45 43.67 13.74 -21.41
N ASN A 46 44.02 13.48 -20.15
CA ASN A 46 44.34 12.15 -19.62
C ASN A 46 43.36 11.67 -18.54
N LEU A 47 42.36 12.48 -18.18
CA LEU A 47 41.28 12.07 -17.29
C LEU A 47 40.26 11.28 -18.08
N SER A 48 39.83 10.14 -17.53
CA SER A 48 38.72 9.35 -18.09
C SER A 48 37.51 10.25 -18.24
N GLN A 49 37.02 10.40 -19.47
CA GLN A 49 35.74 11.05 -19.76
C GLN A 49 34.59 10.03 -19.71
N HIS A 50 34.85 8.84 -19.19
CA HIS A 50 33.88 7.77 -19.04
C HIS A 50 33.15 7.91 -17.70
N GLU A 51 31.82 7.99 -17.72
CA GLU A 51 30.98 7.93 -16.53
C GLU A 51 29.99 6.77 -16.63
N THR A 52 29.89 5.99 -15.56
CA THR A 52 28.92 4.89 -15.45
C THR A 52 27.85 5.19 -14.42
N LEU A 53 26.58 5.01 -14.80
CA LEU A 53 25.44 5.09 -13.92
C LEU A 53 24.74 3.75 -13.84
N ILE A 54 24.48 3.28 -12.62
CA ILE A 54 23.71 2.08 -12.35
C ILE A 54 22.34 2.48 -11.82
N LEU A 55 21.28 2.05 -12.51
CA LEU A 55 19.90 2.24 -12.12
C LEU A 55 19.27 0.88 -11.83
N GLY A 56 18.97 0.62 -10.56
CA GLY A 56 18.35 -0.64 -10.14
C GLY A 56 18.15 -0.69 -8.64
N GLN A 57 17.34 -1.66 -8.21
CA GLN A 57 17.19 -1.96 -6.79
C GLN A 57 18.50 -2.49 -6.20
N ASN A 58 18.77 -2.16 -4.95
CA ASN A 58 19.91 -2.66 -4.18
C ASN A 58 19.52 -3.77 -3.18
N ARG A 59 18.28 -4.25 -3.26
CA ARG A 59 17.77 -5.40 -2.49
C ARG A 59 17.29 -6.48 -3.45
N TRP A 60 17.91 -7.65 -3.41
CA TRP A 60 17.64 -8.75 -4.33
C TRP A 60 17.14 -9.98 -3.59
N ALA A 61 16.32 -10.78 -4.27
CA ALA A 61 15.80 -12.01 -3.70
C ALA A 61 16.74 -13.20 -3.99
N PRO A 62 17.05 -14.08 -3.01
CA PRO A 62 17.82 -15.29 -3.26
C PRO A 62 17.13 -16.19 -4.29
N GLY A 63 17.86 -16.65 -5.32
CA GLY A 63 17.36 -17.49 -6.40
C GLY A 63 16.65 -16.73 -7.53
N SER A 64 16.62 -15.40 -7.46
CA SER A 64 16.02 -14.54 -8.49
C SER A 64 16.98 -14.18 -9.63
N GLU A 65 16.44 -13.56 -10.68
CA GLU A 65 17.23 -12.81 -11.67
C GLU A 65 17.18 -11.32 -11.34
N ALA A 66 18.30 -10.75 -10.94
CA ALA A 66 18.44 -9.32 -10.70
C ALA A 66 18.59 -8.57 -12.02
N LEU A 67 17.82 -7.51 -12.18
CA LEU A 67 17.82 -6.65 -13.37
C LEU A 67 18.25 -5.23 -13.00
N MET A 68 19.10 -4.66 -13.84
CA MET A 68 19.50 -3.27 -13.71
C MET A 68 19.85 -2.65 -15.05
N HIS A 69 19.68 -1.33 -15.14
CA HIS A 69 20.10 -0.56 -16.30
C HIS A 69 21.44 0.08 -16.00
N VAL A 70 22.41 -0.18 -16.86
CA VAL A 70 23.70 0.50 -16.85
C VAL A 70 23.69 1.50 -18.00
N LEU A 71 23.98 2.75 -17.68
CA LEU A 71 24.19 3.80 -18.67
C LEU A 71 25.65 4.24 -18.64
N VAL A 72 26.24 4.34 -19.81
CA VAL A 72 27.60 4.79 -20.01
C VAL A 72 27.56 6.04 -20.87
N ARG A 73 28.14 7.13 -20.37
CA ARG A 73 28.11 8.44 -21.01
C ARG A 73 29.43 9.17 -20.87
N ASP A 74 29.61 10.19 -21.70
CA ASP A 74 30.70 11.15 -21.57
C ASP A 74 30.46 12.03 -20.33
N SER A 75 31.44 12.11 -19.44
CA SER A 75 31.35 12.89 -18.20
C SER A 75 31.41 14.42 -18.44
N HIS A 76 31.85 14.86 -19.62
CA HIS A 76 31.96 16.27 -19.97
C HIS A 76 30.63 16.88 -20.42
N ASP A 77 29.90 16.18 -21.29
CA ASP A 77 28.67 16.69 -21.92
C ASP A 77 27.44 15.80 -21.72
N GLY A 78 27.60 14.62 -21.11
CA GLY A 78 26.52 13.67 -20.85
C GLY A 78 26.06 12.88 -22.08
N SER A 79 26.76 12.97 -23.21
CA SER A 79 26.42 12.27 -24.44
C SER A 79 26.59 10.74 -24.28
N PRO A 80 25.73 9.93 -24.93
CA PRO A 80 25.77 8.48 -24.77
C PRO A 80 27.02 7.85 -25.40
N LEU A 81 27.64 6.89 -24.70
CA LEU A 81 28.76 6.12 -25.23
C LEU A 81 28.30 4.75 -25.73
N ALA A 82 27.99 4.69 -27.02
CA ALA A 82 27.56 3.46 -27.68
C ALA A 82 28.71 2.45 -27.83
N GLY A 83 28.39 1.15 -27.73
CA GLY A 83 29.35 0.06 -27.89
C GLY A 83 30.37 -0.09 -26.76
N ALA A 84 30.22 0.63 -25.65
CA ALA A 84 31.05 0.48 -24.46
C ALA A 84 30.88 -0.94 -23.88
N LEU A 85 31.97 -1.60 -23.51
CA LEU A 85 31.95 -2.92 -22.88
C LEU A 85 31.51 -2.76 -21.42
N VAL A 86 30.56 -3.58 -20.98
CA VAL A 86 30.05 -3.62 -19.61
C VAL A 86 30.20 -5.03 -19.07
N GLU A 87 30.89 -5.16 -17.94
CA GLU A 87 31.09 -6.40 -17.20
C GLU A 87 30.57 -6.23 -15.78
N ALA A 88 29.70 -7.13 -15.32
CA ALA A 88 29.09 -7.04 -14.00
C ALA A 88 29.16 -8.37 -13.26
N GLN A 89 29.43 -8.33 -11.96
CA GLN A 89 29.52 -9.52 -11.12
C GLN A 89 29.20 -9.21 -9.65
N LEU A 90 28.75 -10.23 -8.92
CA LEU A 90 28.58 -10.18 -7.47
C LEU A 90 29.84 -10.68 -6.75
N GLN A 91 30.19 -10.03 -5.63
CA GLN A 91 31.26 -10.43 -4.72
C GLN A 91 30.75 -10.59 -3.27
N PRO A 92 31.23 -11.58 -2.50
CA PRO A 92 32.28 -12.55 -2.85
C PRO A 92 31.83 -13.59 -3.90
N ALA A 93 32.73 -13.96 -4.81
CA ALA A 93 32.42 -14.72 -6.02
C ALA A 93 31.68 -16.05 -5.74
N GLY A 94 30.42 -16.11 -6.13
CA GLY A 94 29.56 -17.30 -6.05
C GLY A 94 28.45 -17.34 -7.09
N GLY A 95 28.42 -16.39 -8.02
CA GLY A 95 27.36 -16.22 -9.03
C GLY A 95 27.89 -16.01 -10.45
N GLN A 96 26.99 -16.02 -11.42
CA GLN A 96 27.31 -15.74 -12.83
C GLN A 96 27.79 -14.29 -13.00
N SER A 97 28.72 -14.08 -13.92
CA SER A 97 29.08 -12.75 -14.41
C SER A 97 28.32 -12.43 -15.71
N PHE A 98 28.08 -11.16 -15.93
CA PHE A 98 27.51 -10.62 -17.16
C PHE A 98 28.59 -9.92 -17.96
N SER A 99 28.54 -10.03 -19.28
CA SER A 99 29.36 -9.24 -20.21
C SER A 99 28.52 -8.87 -21.44
N GLY A 100 28.56 -7.60 -21.84
CA GLY A 100 27.79 -7.08 -22.97
C GLY A 100 28.28 -5.72 -23.44
N ARG A 101 27.61 -5.14 -24.44
CA ARG A 101 27.93 -3.80 -24.96
C ARG A 101 26.72 -2.88 -24.99
N THR A 102 26.93 -1.60 -24.71
CA THR A 102 25.88 -0.58 -24.74
C THR A 102 25.32 -0.35 -26.14
N ASP A 103 24.05 0.02 -26.21
CA ASP A 103 23.34 0.40 -27.43
C ASP A 103 23.65 1.85 -27.87
N GLU A 104 22.96 2.36 -28.89
CA GLU A 104 23.13 3.72 -29.41
C GLU A 104 22.88 4.82 -28.37
N ASN A 105 22.11 4.53 -27.32
CA ASN A 105 21.82 5.43 -26.21
C ASN A 105 22.82 5.27 -25.05
N GLY A 106 23.90 4.51 -25.24
CA GLY A 106 24.86 4.23 -24.18
C GLY A 106 24.27 3.36 -23.08
N ALA A 107 23.17 2.66 -23.32
CA ALA A 107 22.45 1.89 -22.32
C ALA A 107 22.60 0.38 -22.52
N ILE A 108 22.54 -0.39 -21.44
CA ILE A 108 22.42 -1.84 -21.46
C ILE A 108 21.63 -2.34 -20.25
N VAL A 109 20.83 -3.38 -20.46
CA VAL A 109 20.17 -4.11 -19.37
C VAL A 109 21.08 -5.25 -18.93
N VAL A 110 21.58 -5.17 -17.70
CA VAL A 110 22.38 -6.22 -17.06
C VAL A 110 21.43 -7.17 -16.33
N ARG A 111 21.62 -8.47 -16.56
CA ARG A 111 20.88 -9.55 -15.90
C ARG A 111 21.85 -10.44 -15.16
N LEU A 112 21.62 -10.65 -13.86
CA LEU A 112 22.46 -11.47 -13.01
C LEU A 112 21.62 -12.46 -12.21
N ALA A 113 21.94 -13.75 -12.31
CA ALA A 113 21.36 -14.77 -11.46
C ALA A 113 21.89 -14.63 -10.02
N VAL A 114 20.99 -14.51 -9.05
CA VAL A 114 21.31 -14.43 -7.62
C VAL A 114 21.28 -15.84 -7.04
N PRO A 115 22.40 -16.39 -6.54
CA PRO A 115 22.41 -17.71 -5.92
C PRO A 115 21.40 -17.81 -4.77
N ALA A 116 20.72 -18.95 -4.64
CA ALA A 116 19.71 -19.16 -3.60
C ALA A 116 20.31 -19.17 -2.17
N ASP A 117 21.60 -19.45 -2.07
CA ASP A 117 22.42 -19.51 -0.86
C ASP A 117 23.39 -18.32 -0.73
N ALA A 118 23.21 -17.27 -1.54
CA ALA A 118 24.03 -16.06 -1.46
C ALA A 118 23.98 -15.44 -0.06
N ALA A 119 25.13 -14.99 0.44
CA ALA A 119 25.20 -14.29 1.72
C ALA A 119 24.43 -12.96 1.65
N ALA A 120 23.87 -12.53 2.79
CA ALA A 120 22.96 -11.39 2.84
C ALA A 120 23.58 -10.06 2.40
N GLU A 121 24.87 -9.86 2.64
CA GLU A 121 25.60 -8.66 2.21
C GLU A 121 26.51 -9.04 1.03
N GLN A 122 26.31 -8.40 -0.10
CA GLN A 122 27.09 -8.58 -1.33
C GLN A 122 27.54 -7.22 -1.85
N THR A 123 28.60 -7.22 -2.65
CA THR A 123 28.99 -6.05 -3.46
C THR A 123 28.79 -6.38 -4.92
N LEU A 124 27.97 -5.59 -5.60
CA LEU A 124 27.94 -5.57 -7.06
C LEU A 124 29.13 -4.74 -7.54
N VAL A 125 29.93 -5.32 -8.44
CA VAL A 125 31.02 -4.64 -9.13
C VAL A 125 30.68 -4.58 -10.61
N VAL A 126 30.58 -3.36 -11.15
CA VAL A 126 30.38 -3.12 -12.58
C VAL A 126 31.61 -2.41 -13.13
N HIS A 127 32.31 -3.08 -14.05
CA HIS A 127 33.42 -2.52 -14.80
C HIS A 127 32.96 -2.17 -16.22
N THR A 128 33.29 -0.97 -16.66
CA THR A 128 32.89 -0.45 -17.96
C THR A 128 34.10 0.13 -18.70
N SER A 129 34.15 -0.04 -20.02
CA SER A 129 35.25 0.51 -20.82
C SER A 129 34.81 0.93 -22.22
N SER A 130 35.40 2.03 -22.70
CA SER A 130 35.14 2.63 -24.01
C SER A 130 36.42 3.27 -24.56
N SER A 131 36.33 3.94 -25.71
CA SER A 131 37.45 4.73 -26.26
C SER A 131 37.81 5.95 -25.39
N LEU A 132 36.92 6.40 -24.50
CA LEU A 132 37.12 7.58 -23.65
C LEU A 132 37.65 7.23 -22.25
N GLY A 133 37.91 5.95 -21.99
CA GLY A 133 38.43 5.46 -20.72
C GLY A 133 37.63 4.28 -20.17
N SER A 134 37.78 4.06 -18.87
CA SER A 134 37.08 3.01 -18.12
C SER A 134 36.62 3.55 -16.77
N ASP A 135 35.65 2.88 -16.17
CA ASP A 135 35.12 3.19 -14.86
C ASP A 135 34.79 1.89 -14.10
N THR A 136 34.74 1.97 -12.77
CA THR A 136 34.35 0.85 -11.92
C THR A 136 33.45 1.37 -10.81
N VAL A 137 32.22 0.88 -10.81
CA VAL A 137 31.22 1.24 -9.81
C VAL A 137 30.99 0.03 -8.92
N GLU A 138 31.23 0.23 -7.62
CA GLU A 138 30.91 -0.73 -6.57
C GLU A 138 29.64 -0.27 -5.84
N GLN A 139 28.65 -1.16 -5.74
CA GLN A 139 27.40 -0.89 -5.06
C GLN A 139 27.11 -1.99 -4.05
N ALA A 140 26.83 -1.61 -2.80
CA ALA A 140 26.35 -2.56 -1.80
C ALA A 140 24.96 -3.09 -2.19
N VAL A 141 24.81 -4.41 -2.17
CA VAL A 141 23.57 -5.14 -2.48
C VAL A 141 23.22 -6.02 -1.29
N LYS A 142 21.97 -5.91 -0.85
CA LYS A 142 21.42 -6.78 0.19
C LYS A 142 20.62 -7.92 -0.45
N VAL A 143 21.00 -9.16 -0.18
CA VAL A 143 20.26 -10.34 -0.62
C VAL A 143 19.40 -10.82 0.55
N GLU A 144 18.10 -10.56 0.50
CA GLU A 144 17.17 -10.96 1.55
C GLU A 144 15.87 -11.52 0.95
N ARG A 145 15.30 -12.53 1.62
CA ARG A 145 14.00 -13.07 1.23
C ARG A 145 12.92 -12.29 1.99
N ASP A 146 12.28 -11.39 1.28
CA ASP A 146 11.09 -10.69 1.78
C ASP A 146 9.83 -11.53 1.56
N TYR A 147 8.85 -11.33 2.44
CA TYR A 147 7.60 -12.09 2.44
C TYR A 147 6.39 -11.16 2.36
N ARG A 148 5.27 -11.72 1.89
CA ARG A 148 3.93 -11.16 2.02
C ARG A 148 3.13 -12.08 2.91
N LEU A 149 2.52 -11.51 3.95
CA LEU A 149 1.67 -12.23 4.89
C LEU A 149 0.22 -11.76 4.78
N LEU A 150 -0.69 -12.71 4.57
CA LEU A 150 -2.12 -12.45 4.54
C LEU A 150 -2.79 -13.20 5.69
N LEU A 151 -3.19 -12.47 6.73
CA LEU A 151 -3.86 -13.01 7.90
C LEU A 151 -5.39 -12.95 7.74
N SER A 152 -6.06 -14.06 8.08
CA SER A 152 -7.50 -14.22 7.99
C SER A 152 -8.07 -14.95 9.21
N SER A 153 -9.32 -14.64 9.54
CA SER A 153 -10.15 -15.32 10.54
C SER A 153 -11.45 -15.77 9.89
N ASP A 154 -12.11 -16.78 10.45
CA ASP A 154 -13.38 -17.30 9.91
C ASP A 154 -14.58 -16.37 10.17
N LYS A 155 -14.51 -15.52 11.21
CA LYS A 155 -15.56 -14.55 11.56
C LYS A 155 -14.96 -13.18 11.91
N PRO A 156 -15.71 -12.09 11.72
CA PRO A 156 -15.33 -10.77 12.21
C PRO A 156 -15.68 -10.55 13.70
N ILE A 157 -16.68 -11.29 14.22
CA ILE A 157 -17.19 -11.18 15.60
C ILE A 157 -17.26 -12.58 16.23
N TYR A 158 -16.81 -12.69 17.48
CA TYR A 158 -16.87 -13.91 18.28
C TYR A 158 -17.56 -13.65 19.62
N GLN A 159 -18.16 -14.70 20.17
CA GLN A 159 -18.67 -14.71 21.54
C GLN A 159 -17.65 -15.35 22.49
N PRO A 160 -17.68 -14.99 23.80
CA PRO A 160 -16.96 -15.74 24.83
C PRO A 160 -17.24 -17.25 24.73
N GLY A 161 -16.20 -18.06 24.92
CA GLY A 161 -16.29 -19.52 24.77
C GLY A 161 -16.18 -20.06 23.34
N GLN A 162 -16.15 -19.22 22.30
CA GLN A 162 -15.94 -19.68 20.92
C GLN A 162 -14.45 -19.90 20.60
N VAL A 163 -14.20 -20.73 19.58
CA VAL A 163 -12.86 -20.89 19.01
C VAL A 163 -12.68 -19.89 17.87
N ILE A 164 -11.60 -19.12 17.93
CA ILE A 164 -11.13 -18.27 16.83
C ILE A 164 -10.26 -19.13 15.92
N HIS A 165 -10.71 -19.36 14.69
CA HIS A 165 -9.93 -20.06 13.68
C HIS A 165 -9.10 -19.06 12.87
N LEU A 166 -7.78 -19.27 12.82
CA LEU A 166 -6.85 -18.36 12.16
C LEU A 166 -6.05 -19.05 11.07
N ARG A 167 -5.83 -18.31 9.99
CA ARG A 167 -4.98 -18.73 8.88
C ARG A 167 -4.14 -17.57 8.39
N ALA A 168 -2.83 -17.77 8.31
CA ALA A 168 -1.86 -16.90 7.67
C ALA A 168 -1.33 -17.56 6.39
N LEU A 169 -1.43 -16.87 5.25
CA LEU A 169 -0.78 -17.25 4.00
C LEU A 169 0.51 -16.44 3.86
N ALA A 170 1.64 -17.15 3.76
CA ALA A 170 2.97 -16.61 3.63
C ALA A 170 3.53 -16.92 2.23
N LEU A 171 3.85 -15.87 1.48
CA LEU A 171 4.39 -15.95 0.13
C LEU A 171 5.68 -15.15 0.04
N SER A 172 6.61 -15.57 -0.81
CA SER A 172 7.74 -14.75 -1.24
C SER A 172 7.25 -13.46 -1.90
N ALA A 173 7.84 -12.32 -1.55
CA ALA A 173 7.42 -11.03 -2.09
C ALA A 173 7.78 -10.82 -3.57
N TYR A 174 8.76 -11.59 -4.07
CA TYR A 174 9.29 -11.49 -5.43
C TYR A 174 8.44 -12.24 -6.47
N ASP A 175 8.22 -13.53 -6.24
CA ASP A 175 7.59 -14.46 -7.19
C ASP A 175 6.26 -15.05 -6.70
N LEU A 176 5.81 -14.65 -5.50
CA LEU A 176 4.63 -15.19 -4.83
C LEU A 176 4.72 -16.70 -4.58
N ALA A 177 5.92 -17.28 -4.59
CA ALA A 177 6.11 -18.69 -4.24
C ALA A 177 5.75 -18.93 -2.76
N PRO A 178 5.15 -20.08 -2.41
CA PRO A 178 4.89 -20.45 -1.03
C PRO A 178 6.12 -20.36 -0.12
N ALA A 179 5.99 -19.70 1.03
CA ALA A 179 7.02 -19.68 2.06
C ALA A 179 7.04 -21.00 2.87
N ALA A 180 7.13 -22.13 2.18
CA ALA A 180 7.01 -23.45 2.78
C ALA A 180 8.07 -23.71 3.85
N GLY A 181 7.66 -24.30 4.97
CA GLY A 181 8.49 -24.61 6.12
C GLY A 181 8.95 -23.41 6.95
N GLN A 182 8.61 -22.18 6.54
CA GLN A 182 8.94 -20.98 7.32
C GLN A 182 8.06 -20.88 8.57
N GLU A 183 8.65 -20.48 9.69
CA GLU A 183 7.96 -20.34 10.97
C GLU A 183 7.23 -19.00 11.04
N VAL A 184 5.89 -19.03 11.12
CA VAL A 184 5.04 -17.85 11.32
C VAL A 184 4.65 -17.78 12.79
N GLU A 185 4.94 -16.65 13.46
CA GLU A 185 4.50 -16.39 14.83
C GLU A 185 3.14 -15.68 14.82
N ILE A 186 2.12 -16.31 15.39
CA ILE A 186 0.77 -15.75 15.58
C ILE A 186 0.64 -15.28 17.02
N ILE A 187 0.26 -14.02 17.22
CA ILE A 187 0.08 -13.37 18.53
C ILE A 187 -1.34 -12.80 18.59
N ILE A 188 -2.02 -12.97 19.72
CA ILE A 188 -3.34 -12.36 19.97
C ILE A 188 -3.23 -11.50 21.22
N ALA A 189 -3.66 -10.24 21.10
CA ALA A 189 -3.86 -9.33 22.21
C ALA A 189 -5.36 -9.06 22.43
N ASP A 190 -5.81 -9.06 23.69
CA ASP A 190 -7.19 -8.77 24.07
C ASP A 190 -7.55 -7.28 23.90
N GLY A 191 -8.81 -6.91 24.17
CA GLY A 191 -9.30 -5.53 24.09
C GLY A 191 -8.60 -4.49 24.98
N LYS A 192 -7.73 -4.93 25.90
CA LYS A 192 -6.89 -4.06 26.74
C LYS A 192 -5.42 -4.05 26.30
N GLY A 193 -5.09 -4.76 25.22
CA GLY A 193 -3.74 -4.90 24.69
C GLY A 193 -2.89 -5.97 25.38
N ASN A 194 -3.46 -6.81 26.26
CA ASN A 194 -2.73 -7.90 26.89
C ASN A 194 -2.54 -9.04 25.90
N LYS A 195 -1.30 -9.51 25.70
CA LYS A 195 -1.02 -10.67 24.85
C LYS A 195 -1.51 -11.95 25.54
N VAL A 196 -2.63 -12.49 25.07
CA VAL A 196 -3.30 -13.68 25.64
C VAL A 196 -2.97 -14.97 24.90
N PHE A 197 -2.38 -14.88 23.71
CA PHE A 197 -1.95 -16.03 22.93
C PHE A 197 -0.70 -15.74 22.13
N ARG A 198 0.16 -16.75 21.99
CA ARG A 198 1.35 -16.72 21.14
C ARG A 198 1.67 -18.15 20.70
N GLN A 199 1.76 -18.38 19.40
CA GLN A 199 2.16 -19.67 18.85
C GLN A 199 3.00 -19.49 17.60
N LYS A 200 4.02 -20.33 17.46
CA LYS A 200 4.82 -20.47 16.24
C LYS A 200 4.34 -21.68 15.46
N VAL A 201 4.03 -21.49 14.18
CA VAL A 201 3.50 -22.52 13.28
C VAL A 201 4.28 -22.48 11.98
N ASN A 202 4.80 -23.63 11.55
CA ASN A 202 5.44 -23.74 10.25
C ASN A 202 4.40 -23.71 9.14
N ALA A 203 4.63 -22.87 8.14
CA ALA A 203 3.84 -22.86 6.93
C ALA A 203 3.99 -24.20 6.17
N ASN A 204 2.88 -24.74 5.67
CA ASN A 204 2.90 -25.97 4.87
C ASN A 204 3.46 -25.73 3.44
N GLU A 205 3.42 -26.74 2.58
CA GLU A 205 3.90 -26.67 1.18
C GLU A 205 3.21 -25.57 0.34
N TYR A 206 2.02 -25.12 0.76
CA TYR A 206 1.26 -24.05 0.13
C TYR A 206 1.44 -22.70 0.83
N GLY A 207 2.37 -22.59 1.78
CA GLY A 207 2.67 -21.35 2.49
C GLY A 207 1.65 -21.03 3.58
N VAL A 208 0.81 -21.98 3.97
CA VAL A 208 -0.27 -21.76 4.92
C VAL A 208 0.14 -22.21 6.32
N ALA A 209 0.06 -21.29 7.28
CA ALA A 209 0.12 -21.57 8.71
C ALA A 209 -1.26 -21.31 9.32
N TRP A 210 -1.75 -22.20 10.20
CA TRP A 210 -3.05 -22.05 10.84
C TRP A 210 -2.98 -22.40 12.32
N THR A 211 -3.89 -21.83 13.10
CA THR A 211 -4.06 -22.16 14.52
C THR A 211 -5.47 -21.85 15.00
N ASP A 212 -5.83 -22.48 16.10
CA ASP A 212 -7.09 -22.28 16.80
C ASP A 212 -6.80 -21.64 18.16
N PHE A 213 -7.55 -20.59 18.50
CA PHE A 213 -7.51 -19.98 19.82
C PHE A 213 -8.87 -20.09 20.50
N GLN A 214 -8.95 -20.90 21.55
CA GLN A 214 -10.14 -21.06 22.37
C GLN A 214 -10.31 -19.83 23.28
N LEU A 215 -11.34 -19.02 23.05
CA LEU A 215 -11.74 -17.98 24.00
C LEU A 215 -12.28 -18.63 25.27
N ALA A 216 -11.91 -18.10 26.43
CA ALA A 216 -12.55 -18.50 27.69
C ALA A 216 -14.01 -18.02 27.72
N SER A 217 -14.82 -18.64 28.57
CA SER A 217 -16.22 -18.23 28.79
C SER A 217 -16.32 -16.87 29.48
N GLU A 218 -15.28 -16.45 30.20
CA GLU A 218 -15.18 -15.16 30.86
C GLU A 218 -13.88 -14.48 30.41
N VAL A 219 -14.00 -13.49 29.53
CA VAL A 219 -12.89 -12.77 28.89
C VAL A 219 -13.15 -11.27 28.88
N ASN A 220 -12.10 -10.47 28.70
CA ASN A 220 -12.27 -9.05 28.38
C ASN A 220 -12.97 -8.95 27.02
N THR A 221 -14.16 -8.38 26.95
CA THR A 221 -14.81 -8.08 25.68
C THR A 221 -14.16 -6.88 24.99
N GLY A 222 -14.38 -6.75 23.68
CA GLY A 222 -13.86 -5.66 22.84
C GLY A 222 -12.99 -6.18 21.70
N ASP A 223 -12.15 -5.29 21.17
CA ASP A 223 -11.38 -5.56 19.95
C ASP A 223 -10.10 -6.35 20.23
N TYR A 224 -10.03 -7.57 19.72
CA TYR A 224 -8.85 -8.42 19.79
C TYR A 224 -7.96 -8.17 18.59
N LYS A 225 -6.71 -7.81 18.85
CA LYS A 225 -5.70 -7.60 17.81
C LYS A 225 -4.91 -8.87 17.59
N ILE A 226 -4.93 -9.36 16.35
CA ILE A 226 -4.22 -10.56 15.92
C ILE A 226 -3.10 -10.14 14.99
N SER A 227 -1.88 -10.62 15.25
CA SER A 227 -0.69 -10.34 14.45
C SER A 227 -0.07 -11.66 14.00
N ALA A 228 0.26 -11.77 12.72
CA ALA A 228 1.11 -12.82 12.16
C ALA A 228 2.45 -12.21 11.76
N VAL A 229 3.55 -12.80 12.22
CA VAL A 229 4.92 -12.28 12.02
C VAL A 229 5.77 -13.36 11.35
N LEU A 230 6.48 -12.97 10.29
CA LEU A 230 7.46 -13.80 9.59
C LEU A 230 8.62 -12.90 9.16
N ALA A 231 9.83 -13.20 9.65
CA ALA A 231 11.02 -12.38 9.42
C ALA A 231 10.77 -10.88 9.75
N ASN A 232 10.88 -9.99 8.77
CA ASN A 232 10.66 -8.55 8.88
C ASN A 232 9.21 -8.13 8.56
N THR A 233 8.32 -9.08 8.26
CA THR A 233 6.96 -8.83 7.79
C THR A 233 5.95 -9.11 8.89
N THR A 234 5.01 -8.19 9.10
CA THR A 234 3.88 -8.37 10.03
C THR A 234 2.57 -8.08 9.30
N SER A 235 1.58 -8.94 9.53
CA SER A 235 0.20 -8.75 9.05
C SER A 235 -0.72 -8.74 10.26
N GLU A 236 -1.65 -7.80 10.31
CA GLU A 236 -2.54 -7.60 11.46
C GLU A 236 -4.00 -7.66 11.05
N LYS A 237 -4.83 -8.20 11.95
CA LYS A 237 -6.29 -8.25 11.81
C LYS A 237 -6.93 -8.03 13.17
N THR A 238 -8.03 -7.29 13.19
CA THR A 238 -8.86 -7.12 14.39
C THR A 238 -10.14 -7.94 14.26
N VAL A 239 -10.55 -8.55 15.36
CA VAL A 239 -11.86 -9.22 15.51
C VAL A 239 -12.51 -8.70 16.79
N SER A 240 -13.84 -8.56 16.81
CA SER A 240 -14.54 -8.09 18.01
C SER A 240 -15.04 -9.28 18.84
N VAL A 241 -14.79 -9.25 20.14
CA VAL A 241 -15.26 -10.28 21.08
C VAL A 241 -16.33 -9.68 21.96
N GLU A 242 -17.58 -10.06 21.72
CA GLU A 242 -18.74 -9.46 22.37
C GLU A 242 -19.82 -10.52 22.63
N HIS A 243 -20.69 -10.24 23.61
CA HIS A 243 -21.88 -11.05 23.82
C HIS A 243 -22.88 -10.74 22.70
N TYR A 244 -22.74 -11.43 21.58
CA TYR A 244 -23.73 -11.35 20.51
C TYR A 244 -25.03 -12.03 20.96
N VAL A 245 -26.09 -11.25 21.12
CA VAL A 245 -27.43 -11.80 21.34
C VAL A 245 -28.02 -12.07 19.98
N LEU A 246 -28.27 -13.35 19.68
CA LEU A 246 -29.01 -13.73 18.48
C LEU A 246 -30.38 -13.02 18.52
N PRO A 247 -30.76 -12.29 17.46
CA PRO A 247 -32.09 -11.71 17.34
C PRO A 247 -33.16 -12.75 17.66
N LYS A 248 -34.23 -12.35 18.34
CA LYS A 248 -35.32 -13.27 18.72
C LYS A 248 -36.27 -13.52 17.55
N PHE A 249 -36.43 -12.53 16.70
CA PHE A 249 -37.29 -12.54 15.52
C PHE A 249 -36.72 -11.62 14.46
N GLU A 250 -37.19 -11.78 13.23
CA GLU A 250 -36.88 -10.92 12.11
C GLU A 250 -37.98 -9.86 11.94
N VAL A 251 -37.59 -8.65 11.55
CA VAL A 251 -38.49 -7.55 11.20
C VAL A 251 -38.14 -7.07 9.80
N THR A 252 -39.09 -7.18 8.88
CA THR A 252 -38.98 -6.64 7.52
C THR A 252 -39.87 -5.41 7.37
N LEU A 253 -39.37 -4.44 6.61
CA LEU A 253 -40.08 -3.21 6.31
C LEU A 253 -40.12 -3.04 4.79
N ASP A 254 -41.32 -3.08 4.23
CA ASP A 254 -41.55 -3.02 2.80
C ASP A 254 -42.49 -1.86 2.45
N THR A 255 -42.32 -1.27 1.27
CA THR A 255 -43.24 -0.24 0.77
C THR A 255 -43.73 -0.55 -0.64
N GLU A 256 -44.82 0.07 -1.08
CA GLU A 256 -45.46 -0.21 -2.37
C GLU A 256 -44.60 0.16 -3.60
N ARG A 257 -43.54 0.96 -3.42
CA ARG A 257 -42.67 1.47 -4.50
C ARG A 257 -41.22 1.54 -4.02
N ASP A 258 -40.31 1.33 -4.95
CA ASP A 258 -38.87 1.39 -4.68
C ASP A 258 -38.32 2.81 -4.57
N TYR A 259 -39.07 3.81 -5.08
CA TYR A 259 -38.73 5.22 -4.94
C TYR A 259 -39.98 6.11 -4.95
N TYR A 260 -39.84 7.34 -4.44
CA TYR A 260 -40.95 8.29 -4.31
C TYR A 260 -40.58 9.69 -4.79
N ALA A 261 -41.60 10.48 -5.14
CA ALA A 261 -41.43 11.92 -5.35
C ALA A 261 -41.57 12.68 -4.02
N PRO A 262 -40.96 13.87 -3.88
CA PRO A 262 -41.21 14.73 -2.72
C PRO A 262 -42.72 14.98 -2.52
N GLY A 263 -43.19 14.92 -1.27
CA GLY A 263 -44.62 15.07 -0.95
C GLY A 263 -45.51 13.86 -1.27
N ALA A 264 -44.97 12.77 -1.83
CA ALA A 264 -45.77 11.60 -2.16
C ALA A 264 -46.26 10.85 -0.91
N LEU A 265 -47.43 10.23 -1.02
CA LEU A 265 -47.94 9.28 -0.03
C LEU A 265 -47.15 7.97 -0.13
N VAL A 266 -46.52 7.59 0.98
CA VAL A 266 -45.86 6.30 1.16
C VAL A 266 -46.82 5.38 1.87
N ARG A 267 -46.96 4.16 1.35
CA ARG A 267 -47.68 3.06 1.97
C ARG A 267 -46.76 1.87 2.09
N GLY A 268 -46.81 1.20 3.22
CA GLY A 268 -45.95 0.06 3.47
C GLY A 268 -46.51 -0.88 4.52
N THR A 269 -45.81 -2.00 4.66
CA THR A 269 -46.11 -3.04 5.63
C THR A 269 -44.84 -3.40 6.35
N LEU A 270 -44.95 -3.47 7.67
CA LEU A 270 -43.97 -4.10 8.53
C LEU A 270 -44.44 -5.52 8.81
N GLU A 271 -43.55 -6.49 8.69
CA GLU A 271 -43.80 -7.88 9.07
C GLU A 271 -42.76 -8.34 10.09
N ALA A 272 -43.22 -8.92 11.19
CA ALA A 272 -42.38 -9.41 12.27
C ALA A 272 -42.66 -10.90 12.53
N ARG A 273 -41.60 -11.72 12.44
CA ARG A 273 -41.71 -13.19 12.51
C ARG A 273 -40.57 -13.80 13.32
N TYR A 274 -40.92 -14.65 14.27
CA TYR A 274 -39.92 -15.45 14.97
C TYR A 274 -39.21 -16.40 14.00
N PHE A 275 -37.92 -16.68 14.23
CA PHE A 275 -37.14 -17.59 13.35
C PHE A 275 -37.70 -19.02 13.27
N PHE A 276 -38.56 -19.42 14.21
CA PHE A 276 -39.30 -20.69 14.17
C PHE A 276 -40.66 -20.60 13.44
N GLY A 277 -40.91 -19.49 12.73
CA GLY A 277 -42.02 -19.31 11.78
C GLY A 277 -43.29 -18.67 12.34
N LYS A 278 -43.46 -18.56 13.66
CA LYS A 278 -44.68 -17.94 14.24
C LYS A 278 -44.68 -16.41 14.08
N PRO A 279 -45.87 -15.80 13.90
CA PRO A 279 -45.97 -14.35 13.86
C PRO A 279 -45.66 -13.72 15.22
N VAL A 280 -45.03 -12.55 15.20
CA VAL A 280 -44.85 -11.70 16.39
C VAL A 280 -46.12 -10.85 16.53
N ALA A 281 -47.20 -11.49 16.97
CA ALA A 281 -48.53 -10.89 17.01
C ALA A 281 -48.74 -9.97 18.21
N SER A 282 -49.65 -8.99 18.07
CA SER A 282 -50.05 -8.08 19.14
C SER A 282 -48.87 -7.44 19.87
N SER A 283 -47.83 -7.08 19.12
CA SER A 283 -46.56 -6.56 19.64
C SER A 283 -46.40 -5.09 19.25
N ALA A 284 -45.77 -4.29 20.12
CA ALA A 284 -45.69 -2.85 19.93
C ALA A 284 -44.76 -2.51 18.77
N VAL A 285 -45.17 -1.58 17.92
CA VAL A 285 -44.42 -1.09 16.77
C VAL A 285 -44.19 0.40 16.92
N ARG A 286 -42.96 0.85 16.71
CA ARG A 286 -42.60 2.26 16.58
C ARG A 286 -41.78 2.45 15.32
N ILE A 287 -42.24 3.30 14.40
CA ILE A 287 -41.54 3.67 13.17
C ILE A 287 -41.17 5.14 13.25
N GLU A 288 -39.88 5.44 13.13
CA GLU A 288 -39.35 6.79 13.03
C GLU A 288 -38.85 7.06 11.62
N GLY A 289 -39.31 8.16 11.02
CA GLY A 289 -38.88 8.62 9.70
C GLY A 289 -38.03 9.87 9.82
N ALA A 290 -36.89 9.91 9.14
CA ALA A 290 -35.95 11.02 9.22
C ALA A 290 -35.29 11.34 7.88
N THR A 291 -34.89 12.60 7.73
CA THR A 291 -33.98 13.06 6.67
C THR A 291 -32.60 13.33 7.26
N PHE A 292 -31.57 13.30 6.41
CA PHE A 292 -30.21 13.70 6.77
C PHE A 292 -29.72 14.73 5.77
N ASP A 293 -29.56 15.97 6.23
CA ASP A 293 -28.93 17.05 5.46
C ASP A 293 -27.53 17.38 6.01
N VAL A 294 -27.48 18.07 7.15
CA VAL A 294 -26.32 18.34 7.99
C VAL A 294 -26.38 17.50 9.26
N GLN A 295 -27.60 17.20 9.73
CA GLN A 295 -27.88 16.38 10.91
C GLN A 295 -29.15 15.54 10.68
N ARG A 296 -29.41 14.58 11.58
CA ARG A 296 -30.64 13.80 11.55
C ARG A 296 -31.82 14.69 11.94
N ASN A 297 -32.77 14.90 11.03
CA ASN A 297 -34.02 15.59 11.30
C ASN A 297 -35.15 14.55 11.36
N LEU A 298 -35.76 14.38 12.54
CA LEU A 298 -36.90 13.48 12.73
C LEU A 298 -38.16 14.14 12.16
N GLU A 299 -38.72 13.56 11.11
CA GLU A 299 -39.88 14.07 10.38
C GLU A 299 -41.19 13.37 10.77
N LEU A 300 -41.08 12.12 11.22
CA LEU A 300 -42.22 11.25 11.45
C LEU A 300 -41.99 10.33 12.65
N THR A 301 -43.06 10.10 13.42
CA THR A 301 -43.15 8.99 14.36
C THR A 301 -44.53 8.36 14.22
N LEU A 302 -44.56 7.06 13.97
CA LEU A 302 -45.77 6.25 13.96
C LEU A 302 -45.66 5.19 15.05
N ASP A 303 -46.63 5.14 15.95
CA ASP A 303 -46.74 4.09 16.94
C ASP A 303 -47.96 3.21 16.60
N GLY A 304 -47.83 1.91 16.79
CA GLY A 304 -48.84 0.94 16.42
C GLY A 304 -48.63 -0.42 17.06
N GLN A 305 -49.35 -1.42 16.55
CA GLN A 305 -49.27 -2.79 17.05
C GLN A 305 -49.44 -3.78 15.89
N THR A 306 -48.67 -4.86 15.91
CA THR A 306 -48.83 -5.93 14.92
C THR A 306 -50.17 -6.67 15.10
N ASP A 307 -50.76 -7.10 14.00
CA ASP A 307 -51.97 -7.91 13.97
C ASP A 307 -51.72 -9.38 14.36
N ALA A 308 -52.72 -10.25 14.16
CA ALA A 308 -52.62 -11.68 14.47
C ALA A 308 -51.58 -12.43 13.60
N ASP A 309 -51.27 -11.90 12.41
CA ASP A 309 -50.32 -12.46 11.45
C ASP A 309 -48.93 -11.83 11.57
N GLY A 310 -48.72 -10.95 12.56
CA GLY A 310 -47.44 -10.29 12.83
C GLY A 310 -47.17 -9.10 11.90
N ARG A 311 -48.22 -8.54 11.29
CA ARG A 311 -48.11 -7.45 10.30
C ARG A 311 -48.61 -6.14 10.87
N TYR A 312 -48.05 -5.04 10.39
CA TYR A 312 -48.51 -3.68 10.68
C TYR A 312 -48.44 -2.85 9.40
N SER A 313 -49.58 -2.41 8.89
CA SER A 313 -49.66 -1.50 7.74
C SER A 313 -49.54 -0.05 8.20
N PHE A 314 -48.77 0.74 7.46
CA PHE A 314 -48.55 2.14 7.75
C PHE A 314 -48.66 2.99 6.48
N GLU A 315 -49.03 4.27 6.67
CA GLU A 315 -48.99 5.26 5.62
C GLU A 315 -48.60 6.64 6.16
N PHE A 316 -47.89 7.43 5.34
CA PHE A 316 -47.50 8.80 5.67
C PHE A 316 -47.17 9.58 4.40
N ASN A 317 -47.17 10.92 4.47
CA ASN A 317 -46.69 11.76 3.38
C ASN A 317 -45.23 12.13 3.60
N LEU A 318 -44.41 12.05 2.56
CA LEU A 318 -43.04 12.56 2.60
C LEU A 318 -43.01 14.09 2.72
N PRO A 319 -41.94 14.67 3.29
CA PRO A 319 -41.69 16.09 3.18
C PRO A 319 -41.71 16.56 1.71
N SER A 320 -42.20 17.78 1.47
CA SER A 320 -42.25 18.38 0.12
C SER A 320 -40.87 18.72 -0.44
N TYR A 321 -39.85 18.72 0.41
CA TYR A 321 -38.47 18.97 0.05
C TYR A 321 -37.56 18.08 0.90
N ILE A 322 -36.61 17.40 0.26
CA ILE A 322 -35.55 16.63 0.91
C ILE A 322 -34.26 17.01 0.19
N ALA A 323 -33.25 17.42 0.93
CA ALA A 323 -31.95 17.76 0.36
C ALA A 323 -31.29 16.49 -0.18
N GLY A 324 -30.73 16.58 -1.38
CA GLY A 324 -29.86 15.54 -1.90
C GLY A 324 -28.46 15.65 -1.32
N SER A 325 -27.74 14.52 -1.27
CA SER A 325 -26.34 14.50 -0.85
C SER A 325 -25.41 14.08 -1.98
N ASP A 326 -24.15 14.51 -1.95
CA ASP A 326 -23.15 14.10 -2.94
C ASP A 326 -22.90 12.58 -2.91
N LEU A 327 -23.04 11.95 -1.73
CA LEU A 327 -22.91 10.50 -1.57
C LEU A 327 -24.01 9.73 -2.33
N GLU A 328 -25.18 10.35 -2.45
CA GLU A 328 -26.37 9.80 -3.12
C GLU A 328 -26.58 10.44 -4.51
N ASN A 329 -25.52 10.93 -5.15
CA ASN A 329 -25.53 11.57 -6.48
C ASN A 329 -26.57 12.71 -6.62
N GLY A 330 -26.80 13.45 -5.53
CA GLY A 330 -27.76 14.55 -5.47
C GLY A 330 -29.22 14.12 -5.28
N LEU A 331 -29.49 12.83 -5.05
CA LEU A 331 -30.80 12.31 -4.68
C LEU A 331 -31.05 12.50 -3.18
N GLY A 332 -32.30 12.80 -2.82
CA GLY A 332 -32.71 12.84 -1.43
C GLY A 332 -33.03 11.43 -0.93
N THR A 333 -32.75 11.16 0.33
CA THR A 333 -33.06 9.85 0.96
C THR A 333 -33.87 10.08 2.22
N PHE A 334 -34.96 9.32 2.37
CA PHE A 334 -35.77 9.30 3.58
C PHE A 334 -35.55 7.97 4.30
N TYR A 335 -35.09 8.03 5.55
CA TYR A 335 -34.74 6.85 6.33
C TYR A 335 -35.89 6.49 7.27
N LEU A 336 -36.33 5.25 7.21
CA LEU A 336 -37.26 4.66 8.17
C LEU A 336 -36.50 3.72 9.09
N GLN A 337 -36.73 3.86 10.39
CA GLN A 337 -36.29 2.93 11.41
C GLN A 337 -37.52 2.40 12.14
N ALA A 338 -37.75 1.09 12.06
CA ALA A 338 -38.80 0.41 12.79
C ALA A 338 -38.21 -0.33 13.99
N VAL A 339 -38.84 -0.19 15.15
CA VAL A 339 -38.58 -0.96 16.36
C VAL A 339 -39.83 -1.75 16.70
N VAL A 340 -39.69 -3.07 16.81
CA VAL A 340 -40.78 -3.95 17.23
C VAL A 340 -40.42 -4.53 18.58
N THR A 341 -41.30 -4.37 19.57
CA THR A 341 -41.12 -4.92 20.91
C THR A 341 -42.17 -5.98 21.17
N ASP A 342 -41.72 -7.21 21.37
CA ASP A 342 -42.61 -8.35 21.63
C ASP A 342 -43.19 -8.34 23.06
N GLN A 343 -44.09 -9.29 23.33
CA GLN A 343 -44.75 -9.42 24.63
C GLN A 343 -43.80 -9.79 25.78
N THR A 344 -42.58 -10.21 25.47
CA THR A 344 -41.52 -10.52 26.44
C THR A 344 -40.53 -9.36 26.62
N ALA A 345 -40.85 -8.19 26.08
CA ALA A 345 -40.02 -6.99 26.12
C ALA A 345 -38.66 -7.14 25.39
N HIS A 346 -38.60 -8.03 24.39
CA HIS A 346 -37.49 -8.07 23.44
C HIS A 346 -37.78 -7.15 22.25
N SER A 347 -36.79 -6.34 21.88
CA SER A 347 -36.91 -5.39 20.77
C SER A 347 -35.96 -5.75 19.64
N GLU A 348 -36.46 -5.71 18.41
CA GLU A 348 -35.67 -5.85 17.20
C GLU A 348 -35.87 -4.63 16.30
N ILE A 349 -34.83 -4.28 15.55
CA ILE A 349 -34.78 -3.06 14.74
C ILE A 349 -34.65 -3.44 13.27
N SER A 350 -35.39 -2.75 12.42
CA SER A 350 -35.26 -2.82 10.96
C SER A 350 -35.12 -1.41 10.39
N ASN A 351 -34.27 -1.24 9.37
CA ASN A 351 -34.07 0.04 8.72
C ASN A 351 -34.38 -0.09 7.23
N LEU A 352 -35.01 0.93 6.65
CA LEU A 352 -35.28 1.04 5.22
C LEU A 352 -34.92 2.44 4.74
N SER A 353 -34.17 2.52 3.66
CA SER A 353 -33.86 3.78 2.98
C SER A 353 -34.75 3.92 1.76
N LEU A 354 -35.49 5.02 1.67
CA LEU A 354 -36.37 5.34 0.54
C LEU A 354 -35.71 6.43 -0.32
N PRO A 355 -35.32 6.12 -1.55
CA PRO A 355 -34.92 7.12 -2.53
C PRO A 355 -36.07 8.09 -2.83
N VAL A 356 -35.79 9.39 -2.74
CA VAL A 356 -36.73 10.47 -3.03
C VAL A 356 -36.17 11.37 -4.12
N ALA A 357 -36.83 11.33 -5.28
CA ALA A 357 -36.39 12.07 -6.46
C ALA A 357 -37.56 12.78 -7.14
N ALA A 358 -37.35 14.05 -7.50
CA ALA A 358 -38.33 14.81 -8.28
C ALA A 358 -38.45 14.30 -9.74
N ARG A 359 -37.44 13.56 -10.23
CA ARG A 359 -37.37 13.02 -11.59
C ARG A 359 -37.23 11.51 -11.51
N ALA A 360 -37.92 10.81 -12.41
CA ALA A 360 -37.88 9.35 -12.50
C ALA A 360 -36.62 8.81 -13.21
N LEU A 361 -35.82 9.68 -13.83
CA LEU A 361 -34.60 9.29 -14.54
C LEU A 361 -33.41 9.99 -13.91
N VAL A 362 -32.43 9.18 -13.51
CA VAL A 362 -31.09 9.60 -13.12
C VAL A 362 -30.18 9.34 -14.32
N ILE A 363 -29.42 10.37 -14.72
CA ILE A 363 -28.51 10.29 -15.87
C ILE A 363 -27.12 10.61 -15.38
N GLU A 364 -26.24 9.63 -15.48
CA GLU A 364 -24.83 9.77 -15.15
C GLU A 364 -24.01 9.64 -16.42
N ALA A 365 -23.15 10.63 -16.69
CA ALA A 365 -22.26 10.65 -17.83
C ALA A 365 -20.82 10.77 -17.33
N MET A 366 -20.02 9.75 -17.60
CA MET A 366 -18.65 9.64 -17.12
C MET A 366 -17.69 9.56 -18.32
N PRO A 367 -16.77 10.52 -18.49
CA PRO A 367 -15.73 10.40 -19.50
C PRO A 367 -14.71 9.34 -19.06
N GLU A 368 -14.21 8.53 -19.99
CA GLU A 368 -13.22 7.47 -19.71
C GLU A 368 -11.99 8.00 -18.96
N SER A 369 -11.52 9.19 -19.33
CA SER A 369 -10.35 9.84 -18.72
C SER A 369 -10.65 10.68 -17.48
N GLY A 370 -11.89 10.69 -16.98
CA GLY A 370 -12.35 11.54 -15.87
C GLY A 370 -12.47 13.04 -16.20
N VAL A 371 -11.72 13.52 -17.21
CA VAL A 371 -11.78 14.87 -17.77
C VAL A 371 -11.72 14.83 -19.29
N LEU A 372 -12.38 15.77 -19.95
CA LEU A 372 -12.35 15.86 -21.42
C LEU A 372 -11.01 16.35 -21.93
N LYS A 373 -10.53 15.75 -23.03
CA LYS A 373 -9.28 16.08 -23.69
C LYS A 373 -9.56 16.72 -25.05
N THR A 374 -9.07 17.92 -25.24
CA THR A 374 -9.20 18.67 -26.49
C THR A 374 -8.39 18.01 -27.62
N GLY A 375 -8.96 17.93 -28.82
CA GLY A 375 -8.26 17.48 -30.02
C GLY A 375 -8.14 15.95 -30.17
N VAL A 376 -8.78 15.18 -29.30
CA VAL A 376 -8.84 13.71 -29.39
C VAL A 376 -10.28 13.23 -29.24
N GLU A 377 -10.55 12.01 -29.71
CA GLU A 377 -11.81 11.33 -29.45
C GLU A 377 -11.96 11.06 -27.95
N ASN A 378 -13.10 11.41 -27.37
CA ASN A 378 -13.41 11.18 -25.96
C ASN A 378 -14.52 10.15 -25.88
N LEU A 379 -14.27 9.04 -25.18
CA LEU A 379 -15.29 8.04 -24.91
C LEU A 379 -16.10 8.42 -23.67
N PHE A 380 -17.43 8.33 -23.77
CA PHE A 380 -18.36 8.58 -22.68
C PHE A 380 -19.17 7.33 -22.37
N TYR A 381 -19.23 7.01 -21.09
CA TYR A 381 -20.18 6.04 -20.56
C TYR A 381 -21.38 6.81 -20.03
N VAL A 382 -22.55 6.58 -20.61
CA VAL A 382 -23.80 7.17 -20.14
C VAL A 382 -24.68 6.07 -19.60
N MET A 383 -25.03 6.19 -18.33
CA MET A 383 -25.91 5.28 -17.64
C MET A 383 -27.22 5.99 -17.32
N THR A 384 -28.33 5.29 -17.57
CA THR A 384 -29.65 5.71 -17.09
C THR A 384 -30.23 4.69 -16.15
N SER A 385 -30.67 5.19 -15.00
CA SER A 385 -31.32 4.40 -13.96
C SER A 385 -32.54 5.13 -13.41
N TYR A 386 -33.41 4.36 -12.76
CA TYR A 386 -34.38 4.90 -11.82
C TYR A 386 -33.67 5.32 -10.51
N PRO A 387 -34.32 6.12 -9.64
CA PRO A 387 -33.71 6.54 -8.37
C PRO A 387 -33.36 5.41 -7.40
N ASP A 388 -33.90 4.21 -7.61
CA ASP A 388 -33.56 2.98 -6.87
C ASP A 388 -32.29 2.28 -7.40
N GLY A 389 -31.66 2.82 -8.45
CA GLY A 389 -30.48 2.28 -9.10
C GLY A 389 -30.77 1.23 -10.18
N SER A 390 -32.02 0.83 -10.39
CA SER A 390 -32.36 -0.14 -11.42
C SER A 390 -32.17 0.45 -12.83
N PRO A 391 -31.62 -0.31 -13.80
CA PRO A 391 -31.34 0.20 -15.13
C PRO A 391 -32.64 0.44 -15.91
N VAL A 392 -32.70 1.56 -16.63
CA VAL A 392 -33.86 1.92 -17.46
C VAL A 392 -33.45 2.08 -18.92
N GLN A 393 -34.16 1.40 -19.82
CA GLN A 393 -34.01 1.63 -21.25
C GLN A 393 -34.60 2.99 -21.61
N SER A 394 -33.77 3.88 -22.13
CA SER A 394 -34.13 5.26 -22.41
C SER A 394 -33.65 5.71 -23.80
N ASN A 395 -34.34 6.70 -24.36
CA ASN A 395 -33.84 7.41 -25.55
C ASN A 395 -33.05 8.63 -25.06
N LEU A 396 -31.77 8.66 -25.37
CA LEU A 396 -30.85 9.71 -24.96
C LEU A 396 -30.49 10.60 -26.15
N VAL A 397 -30.48 11.91 -25.92
CA VAL A 397 -29.90 12.89 -26.85
C VAL A 397 -28.79 13.60 -26.09
N LEU A 398 -27.57 13.48 -26.58
CA LEU A 398 -26.38 14.10 -26.00
C LEU A 398 -25.94 15.24 -26.90
N TRP A 399 -25.67 16.41 -26.31
CA TRP A 399 -25.04 17.52 -27.01
C TRP A 399 -24.01 18.18 -26.09
N LEU A 400 -22.90 18.60 -26.69
CA LEU A 400 -21.89 19.41 -26.01
C LEU A 400 -22.28 20.88 -26.17
N ASN A 401 -22.50 21.57 -25.05
CA ASN A 401 -22.64 23.01 -25.05
C ASN A 401 -21.22 23.58 -24.99
N LEU A 402 -20.71 24.03 -26.14
CA LEU A 402 -19.36 24.60 -26.31
C LEU A 402 -19.32 26.09 -25.96
#